data_AF-A0A9P6UWW3-F1
#
_entry.id   AF-A0A9P6UWW3-F1
#
_cell.length_a   1.000
_cell.length_b   1.000
_cell.length_c   1.000
_cell.angle_alpha   90.00
_cell.angle_beta   90.00
_cell.angle_gamma   90.00
#
_symmetry.space_group_name_H-M   'P 1'
#
loop_
_entity.id
_entity.type
_entity.pdbx_description
1 polymer ?
#
loop_
_entity_poly.entity_id
_entity_poly.type
_entity_poly.pdbx_seq_one_letter_code
_entity_poly.pdbx_strand_id
1 'polypeptide(L)'
;MTLVAFDTLKFVKRLQGAGVPVAHAEAEAEVLAEIFESNLQQLATKEDLQREIGILRNDMDGKHEMLRKDMDAKHEMLRKDMDAKHEALRKDMHTMEERFDAKLDKLGLTLTIRLTFIMIGVMSAAVTLNKLF
;
A
#
# COMPACT_ATOMS: atom_id res chain seq x y z
N MET A 1 -18.23 -37.94 -7.39
CA MET A 1 -19.70 -37.83 -7.53
C MET A 1 -20.31 -39.07 -8.19
N THR A 2 -21.40 -39.62 -7.67
CA THR A 2 -22.27 -40.53 -8.43
C THR A 2 -23.24 -39.68 -9.26
N LEU A 3 -22.94 -39.51 -10.54
CA LEU A 3 -23.93 -39.02 -11.49
C LEU A 3 -25.09 -40.01 -11.49
N VAL A 4 -26.31 -39.54 -11.20
CA VAL A 4 -27.52 -40.31 -11.52
C VAL A 4 -27.58 -40.31 -13.04
N ALA A 5 -26.97 -41.32 -13.66
CA ALA A 5 -26.95 -41.47 -15.11
C ALA A 5 -28.37 -41.58 -15.64
N PHE A 6 -28.60 -41.06 -16.85
CA PHE A 6 -29.86 -41.22 -17.54
C PHE A 6 -30.12 -42.72 -17.76
N ASP A 7 -31.17 -43.25 -17.12
CA ASP A 7 -31.53 -44.67 -17.21
C ASP A 7 -32.36 -44.89 -18.48
N THR A 8 -31.67 -45.12 -19.59
CA THR A 8 -32.23 -45.34 -20.92
C THR A 8 -33.27 -46.47 -20.91
N LEU A 9 -33.00 -47.57 -20.19
CA LEU A 9 -33.91 -48.73 -20.13
C LEU A 9 -35.21 -48.40 -19.41
N LYS A 10 -35.14 -47.71 -18.27
CA LYS A 10 -36.33 -47.27 -17.54
C LYS A 10 -37.12 -46.24 -18.33
N PHE A 11 -36.45 -45.40 -19.12
CA PHE A 11 -37.09 -44.43 -20.01
C PHE A 11 -37.84 -45.12 -21.16
N VAL A 12 -37.21 -46.06 -21.88
CA VAL A 12 -37.85 -46.88 -22.92
C VAL A 12 -39.10 -47.59 -22.40
N LYS A 13 -39.01 -48.24 -21.24
CA LYS A 13 -40.16 -48.94 -20.62
C LYS A 13 -41.32 -48.00 -20.29
N ARG A 14 -41.04 -46.75 -19.91
CA ARG A 14 -42.06 -45.73 -19.67
C ARG A 14 -42.76 -45.32 -20.96
N LEU A 15 -42.02 -45.12 -22.04
CA LEU A 15 -42.58 -44.78 -23.35
C LEU A 15 -43.45 -45.92 -23.90
N GLN A 16 -42.97 -47.17 -23.80
CA GLN A 16 -43.74 -48.36 -24.17
C GLN A 16 -45.05 -48.47 -23.37
N GLY A 17 -44.99 -48.24 -22.05
CA GLY A 17 -46.18 -48.21 -21.18
C GLY A 17 -47.18 -47.09 -21.51
N ALA A 18 -46.72 -46.03 -22.18
CA ALA A 18 -47.55 -44.94 -22.70
C ALA A 18 -48.08 -45.20 -24.13
N GLY A 19 -47.79 -46.36 -24.72
CA GLY A 19 -48.24 -46.75 -26.06
C GLY A 19 -47.30 -46.35 -27.20
N VAL A 20 -46.09 -45.87 -26.90
CA VAL A 20 -45.08 -45.57 -27.93
C VAL A 20 -44.51 -46.88 -28.49
N PRO A 21 -44.46 -47.07 -29.82
CA PRO A 21 -43.84 -48.25 -30.42
C PRO A 21 -42.39 -48.43 -29.99
N VAL A 22 -41.96 -49.68 -29.79
CA VAL A 22 -40.62 -50.02 -29.28
C VAL A 22 -39.50 -49.31 -30.05
N ALA A 23 -39.55 -49.35 -31.38
CA ALA A 23 -38.53 -48.72 -32.22
C ALA A 23 -38.45 -47.19 -32.03
N HIS A 24 -39.58 -46.53 -31.74
CA HIS A 24 -39.58 -45.09 -31.49
C HIS A 24 -39.10 -44.79 -30.07
N ALA A 25 -39.50 -45.59 -29.09
CA ALA A 25 -39.05 -45.45 -27.71
C ALA A 25 -37.54 -45.63 -27.56
N GLU A 26 -36.96 -46.60 -28.27
CA GLU A 26 -35.51 -46.83 -28.30
C GLU A 26 -34.76 -45.67 -28.97
N ALA A 27 -35.23 -45.20 -30.13
CA ALA A 27 -34.60 -44.08 -30.84
C ALA A 27 -34.65 -42.77 -30.03
N GLU A 28 -35.77 -42.46 -29.37
CA GLU A 28 -35.86 -41.28 -28.50
C GLU A 28 -34.94 -41.38 -27.29
N ALA A 29 -34.84 -42.57 -26.68
CA ALA A 29 -33.97 -42.79 -25.52
C ALA A 29 -32.49 -42.68 -25.87
N GLU A 30 -32.10 -43.15 -27.06
CA GLU A 30 -30.74 -43.06 -27.60
C GLU A 30 -30.34 -41.60 -27.83
N VAL A 31 -31.14 -40.84 -28.59
CA VAL A 31 -30.87 -39.41 -28.86
C VAL A 31 -30.80 -38.60 -27.56
N LEU A 32 -31.69 -38.86 -26.60
CA LEU A 32 -31.65 -38.17 -25.31
C LEU A 32 -30.41 -38.54 -24.51
N ALA A 33 -29.98 -39.80 -24.53
CA ALA A 33 -28.76 -40.23 -23.85
C ALA A 33 -27.52 -39.53 -24.45
N GLU A 34 -27.41 -39.44 -25.78
CA GLU A 34 -26.33 -38.73 -26.46
C GLU A 34 -26.29 -37.24 -26.11
N ILE A 35 -27.46 -36.57 -26.09
CA ILE A 35 -27.56 -35.15 -25.70
C ILE A 35 -27.13 -34.96 -24.25
N PHE A 36 -27.57 -35.83 -23.33
CA PHE A 36 -27.16 -35.75 -21.93
C PHE A 36 -25.65 -35.99 -21.76
N GLU A 37 -25.08 -36.97 -22.45
CA GLU A 37 -23.65 -37.25 -22.37
C GLU A 37 -22.81 -36.07 -22.88
N SER A 38 -23.17 -35.51 -24.05
CA SER A 38 -22.45 -34.36 -24.61
C SER A 38 -22.55 -33.10 -23.73
N ASN A 39 -23.72 -32.84 -23.14
CA ASN A 39 -23.93 -31.69 -22.27
C ASN A 39 -23.22 -31.86 -20.91
N LEU A 40 -23.23 -33.07 -20.34
CA LEU A 40 -22.57 -33.34 -19.05
C LEU A 40 -21.04 -33.18 -19.15
N GLN A 41 -20.44 -33.48 -20.31
CA GLN A 41 -18.99 -33.27 -20.54
C GLN A 41 -18.57 -31.79 -20.51
N GLN A 42 -19.49 -30.86 -20.76
CA GLN A 42 -19.20 -29.42 -20.77
C GLN A 42 -19.34 -28.76 -19.39
N LEU A 43 -19.92 -29.45 -18.41
CA LEU A 43 -20.18 -28.88 -17.09
C LEU A 43 -18.98 -29.05 -16.17
N ALA A 44 -18.64 -27.98 -15.46
CA ALA A 44 -17.67 -28.05 -14.38
C ALA A 44 -18.20 -28.96 -13.26
N THR A 45 -17.36 -29.89 -12.79
CA THR A 45 -17.70 -30.75 -11.67
C THR A 45 -17.58 -30.00 -10.34
N LYS A 46 -18.15 -30.58 -9.27
CA LYS A 46 -17.97 -30.01 -7.93
C LYS A 46 -16.50 -29.98 -7.54
N GLU A 47 -15.76 -31.03 -7.90
CA GLU A 47 -14.34 -31.17 -7.66
C GLU A 47 -13.53 -30.09 -8.41
N ASP A 48 -13.89 -29.74 -9.66
CA ASP A 48 -13.28 -28.64 -10.41
C ASP A 48 -13.50 -27.29 -9.71
N LEU A 49 -14.74 -27.01 -9.31
CA LEU A 49 -15.07 -25.77 -8.60
C LEU A 49 -14.36 -25.69 -7.25
N GLN A 50 -14.27 -26.80 -6.51
CA GLN A 50 -13.54 -26.83 -5.24
C GLN A 50 -12.05 -26.58 -5.42
N ARG A 51 -11.45 -27.10 -6.50
CA ARG A 51 -10.06 -26.84 -6.86
C ARG A 51 -9.85 -25.35 -7.16
N GLU A 52 -10.66 -24.76 -8.04
CA GLU A 52 -10.55 -23.35 -8.41
C GLU A 52 -10.77 -22.42 -7.21
N ILE A 53 -11.74 -22.72 -6.35
CA ILE A 53 -11.95 -21.97 -5.09
C ILE A 53 -10.72 -22.08 -4.18
N GLY A 54 -10.09 -23.26 -4.11
CA GLY A 54 -8.85 -23.45 -3.34
C GLY A 54 -7.70 -22.62 -3.89
N ILE A 55 -7.52 -22.60 -5.20
CA ILE A 55 -6.50 -21.78 -5.88
C ILE A 55 -6.74 -20.30 -5.61
N LEU A 56 -7.98 -19.82 -5.78
CA LEU A 56 -8.35 -18.43 -5.53
C LEU A 56 -8.11 -18.01 -4.08
N ARG A 57 -8.43 -18.87 -3.10
CA ARG A 57 -8.14 -18.60 -1.69
C ARG A 57 -6.64 -18.45 -1.45
N ASN A 58 -5.84 -19.37 -1.98
CA ASN A 58 -4.39 -19.30 -1.83
C ASN A 58 -3.79 -18.05 -2.49
N ASP A 59 -4.28 -17.66 -3.68
CA ASP A 59 -3.85 -16.43 -4.35
C ASP A 59 -4.23 -15.17 -3.54
N MET A 60 -5.44 -15.13 -3.00
CA MET A 60 -5.87 -14.03 -2.12
C MET A 60 -5.02 -13.94 -0.85
N ASP A 61 -4.76 -15.07 -0.19
CA ASP A 61 -3.91 -15.12 1.01
C ASP A 61 -2.48 -14.64 0.68
N GLY A 62 -1.93 -15.08 -0.45
CA GLY A 62 -0.62 -14.64 -0.93
C GLY A 62 -0.56 -13.13 -1.21
N LYS A 63 -1.58 -12.59 -1.89
CA LYS A 63 -1.69 -11.14 -2.16
C LYS A 63 -1.85 -10.33 -0.87
N HIS A 64 -2.63 -10.82 0.08
CA HIS A 64 -2.81 -10.16 1.36
C HIS A 64 -1.50 -10.07 2.15
N GLU A 65 -0.74 -11.17 2.20
CA GLU A 65 0.56 -11.21 2.86
C GLU A 65 1.59 -10.30 2.18
N MET A 66 1.62 -10.26 0.84
CA MET A 66 2.48 -9.32 0.11
C MET A 66 2.13 -7.87 0.42
N LEU A 67 0.84 -7.52 0.43
CA LEU A 67 0.40 -6.16 0.73
C LEU A 67 0.76 -5.76 2.17
N ARG A 68 0.61 -6.69 3.13
CA ARG A 68 1.01 -6.46 4.51
C ARG A 68 2.51 -6.15 4.62
N LYS A 69 3.36 -6.95 3.98
CA LYS A 69 4.82 -6.73 3.95
C LYS A 69 5.20 -5.39 3.31
N ASP A 70 4.56 -5.02 2.20
CA ASP A 70 4.79 -3.73 1.54
C ASP A 70 4.42 -2.55 2.45
N MET A 71 3.29 -2.65 3.16
CA MET A 71 2.86 -1.64 4.12
C MET A 71 3.82 -1.50 5.30
N ASP A 72 4.28 -2.61 5.88
CA ASP A 72 5.26 -2.61 6.96
C ASP A 72 6.59 -1.99 6.50
N ALA A 73 7.06 -2.33 5.30
CA ALA A 73 8.27 -1.77 4.71
C ALA A 73 8.15 -0.25 4.45
N LYS A 74 7.01 0.21 3.91
CA LYS A 74 6.74 1.64 3.69
C LYS A 74 6.65 2.40 5.01
N HIS A 75 6.02 1.82 6.03
CA HIS A 75 5.92 2.44 7.35
C HIS A 75 7.30 2.63 7.98
N GLU A 76 8.15 1.61 7.92
CA GLU A 76 9.53 1.67 8.42
C GLU A 76 10.37 2.69 7.64
N MET A 77 10.22 2.74 6.32
CA MET A 77 10.90 3.74 5.49
C MET A 77 10.47 5.16 5.85
N LEU A 78 9.17 5.39 6.02
CA LEU A 78 8.63 6.70 6.38
C LEU A 78 9.12 7.13 7.77
N ARG A 79 9.19 6.20 8.73
CA ARG A 79 9.73 6.46 10.06
C ARG A 79 11.19 6.90 9.98
N LYS A 80 12.03 6.18 9.23
CA LYS A 80 13.44 6.54 9.03
C LYS A 80 13.62 7.90 8.35
N ASP A 81 12.81 8.21 7.34
CA ASP A 81 12.84 9.51 6.66
C ASP A 81 12.48 10.65 7.62
N MET A 82 11.45 10.46 8.46
CA MET A 82 11.06 11.42 9.49
C MET A 82 12.16 11.64 10.53
N ASP A 83 12.78 10.57 11.03
CA ASP A 83 13.88 10.66 11.99
C ASP A 83 15.08 11.39 11.38
N ALA A 84 15.42 11.10 10.12
CA ALA A 84 16.50 11.77 9.41
C ALA A 84 16.22 13.27 9.19
N LYS A 85 14.99 13.63 8.81
CA LYS A 85 14.56 15.03 8.67
C LYS A 85 14.57 15.76 10.00
N HIS A 86 14.13 15.13 11.07
CA HIS A 86 14.15 15.72 12.41
C HIS A 86 15.57 16.00 12.91
N GLU A 87 16.49 15.07 12.66
CA GLU A 87 17.90 15.24 12.99
C GLU A 87 18.55 16.35 12.14
N ALA A 88 18.24 16.40 10.84
CA ALA A 88 18.71 17.48 9.97
C ALA A 88 18.21 18.85 10.45
N LEU A 89 16.92 18.95 10.78
CA LEU A 89 16.33 20.20 11.30
C LEU A 89 16.98 20.64 12.62
N ARG A 90 17.27 19.71 13.54
CA ARG A 90 18.01 20.02 14.78
C ARG A 90 19.39 20.60 14.51
N LYS A 91 20.14 20.01 13.58
CA LYS A 91 21.47 20.52 13.19
C LYS A 91 21.39 21.90 12.56
N ASP A 92 20.40 22.14 11.72
CA ASP A 92 20.17 23.44 11.12
C ASP A 92 19.82 24.50 12.19
N MET A 93 18.99 24.15 13.18
CA MET A 93 18.69 25.04 14.31
C MET A 93 19.95 25.37 15.13
N HIS A 94 20.76 24.39 15.51
CA HIS A 94 22.02 24.65 16.22
C HIS A 94 22.98 25.52 15.40
N THR A 95 23.11 25.26 14.10
CA THR A 95 23.94 26.08 13.21
C THR A 95 23.42 27.51 13.13
N MET A 96 22.10 27.71 13.18
CA MET A 96 21.47 29.03 13.18
C MET A 96 21.72 29.75 14.52
N GLU A 97 21.61 29.06 15.66
CA GLU A 97 21.95 29.59 16.99
C GLU A 97 23.40 30.06 17.05
N GLU A 98 24.36 29.24 16.65
CA GLU A 98 25.79 29.61 16.60
C GLU A 98 26.04 30.84 15.73
N ARG A 99 25.35 30.94 14.58
CA ARG A 99 25.44 32.11 13.69
C ARG A 99 24.85 33.35 14.32
N PHE A 100 23.80 33.24 15.14
CA PHE A 100 23.24 34.38 15.84
C PHE A 100 24.17 34.87 16.95
N ASP A 101 24.71 33.95 17.75
CA ASP A 101 25.66 34.29 18.81
C ASP A 101 26.89 35.00 18.25
N ALA A 102 27.48 34.48 17.17
CA ALA A 102 28.61 35.12 16.49
C ALA A 102 28.27 36.52 15.96
N LYS A 103 27.03 36.74 15.49
CA LYS A 103 26.58 38.07 15.05
C LYS A 103 26.38 39.02 16.22
N LEU A 104 25.82 38.55 17.34
CA LEU A 104 25.64 39.34 18.56
C LEU A 104 26.98 39.75 19.17
N ASP A 105 27.95 38.83 19.25
CA ASP A 105 29.31 39.11 19.71
C ASP A 105 30.00 40.15 18.83
N LYS A 106 29.91 39.98 17.51
CA LYS A 106 30.47 40.95 16.55
C LYS A 106 29.83 42.33 16.71
N LEU A 107 28.52 42.38 16.92
CA LEU A 107 27.79 43.63 17.15
C LEU A 107 28.22 44.28 18.47
N GLY A 108 28.31 43.49 19.56
CA GLY A 108 28.75 43.93 20.87
C GLY A 108 30.17 44.51 20.83
N LEU A 109 31.12 43.81 20.19
CA LEU A 109 32.49 44.29 20.01
C LEU A 109 32.53 45.60 19.21
N THR A 110 31.79 45.65 18.10
CA THR A 110 31.74 46.85 17.24
C THR A 110 31.18 48.05 18.00
N LEU A 111 30.14 47.84 18.81
CA LEU A 111 29.53 48.89 19.62
C LEU A 111 30.48 49.39 20.70
N THR A 112 31.12 48.47 21.45
CA THR A 112 32.11 48.81 22.49
C THR A 112 33.26 49.62 21.90
N ILE A 113 33.83 49.19 20.77
CA ILE A 113 34.91 49.92 20.09
C ILE A 113 34.44 51.34 19.72
N ARG A 114 33.27 51.50 19.09
CA ARG A 114 32.75 52.83 18.72
C ARG A 114 32.53 53.73 19.94
N LEU A 115 31.97 53.20 21.02
CA LEU A 115 31.76 53.96 22.25
C LEU A 115 33.09 54.40 22.88
N THR A 116 34.11 53.55 22.91
CA THR A 116 35.43 53.93 23.44
C THR A 116 36.07 55.07 22.65
N PHE A 117 36.00 55.03 21.30
CA PHE A 117 36.49 56.14 20.47
C PHE A 117 35.74 57.45 20.73
N ILE A 118 34.41 57.40 20.87
CA ILE A 118 33.60 58.58 21.20
C ILE A 118 34.00 59.14 22.57
N MET A 119 34.12 58.29 23.58
CA MET A 119 34.50 58.71 24.95
C MET A 119 35.88 59.37 24.99
N ILE A 120 36.88 58.81 24.29
CA ILE A 120 38.21 59.42 24.18
C ILE A 120 38.11 60.80 23.52
N GLY A 121 37.34 60.92 22.43
CA GLY A 121 37.12 62.20 21.75
C GLY A 121 36.49 63.26 22.66
N VAL A 122 35.45 62.89 23.41
CA VAL A 122 34.77 63.78 24.38
C VAL A 122 35.72 64.21 25.51
N MET A 123 36.48 63.28 26.09
CA MET A 123 37.46 63.60 27.13
C MET A 123 38.56 64.55 26.63
N SER A 124 39.06 64.32 25.41
CA SER A 124 40.08 65.17 24.78
C SER A 124 39.58 66.61 24.61
N ALA A 125 38.36 66.78 24.11
CA ALA A 125 37.73 68.08 23.93
C ALA A 125 37.52 68.81 25.27
N ALA A 126 37.07 68.10 26.31
CA ALA A 126 36.88 68.67 27.64
C ALA A 126 38.20 69.17 28.24
N VAL A 127 39.30 68.41 28.10
CA VAL A 127 40.64 68.82 28.57
C VAL A 127 41.15 70.05 27.83
N THR A 128 40.94 70.14 26.51
CA THR A 128 41.32 71.35 25.75
C THR A 128 40.51 72.57 26.16
N LEU A 129 39.21 72.41 26.43
CA LEU A 129 38.34 73.50 26.87
C LEU A 129 38.80 74.05 28.23
N ASN A 130 39.16 73.17 29.17
CA ASN A 130 39.61 73.55 30.51
C ASN A 130 40.98 74.27 30.54
N LYS A 131 41.76 74.22 29.46
CA LYS A 131 43.02 74.98 29.32
C LYS A 131 42.81 76.38 28.71
N LEU A 132 41.64 76.64 28.13
CA LEU A 132 41.30 77.89 27.45
C LEU A 132 40.56 78.89 28.36
N PHE A 133 40.05 78.45 29.51
CA PHE A 133 39.47 79.26 30.58
C PHE A 133 40.40 79.31 31.79
#